data_AF-A0A523S5W7-F1
#
_entry.id   AF-A0A523S5W7-F1
#
_cell.length_a   1.000
_cell.length_b   1.000
_cell.length_c   1.000
_cell.angle_alpha   90.00
_cell.angle_beta   90.00
_cell.angle_gamma   90.00
#
_symmetry.space_group_name_H-M   'P 1'
#
loop_
_entity.id
_entity.type
_entity.pdbx_description
1 polymer ?
#
loop_
_entity_poly.entity_id
_entity_poly.type
_entity_poly.pdbx_seq_one_letter_code
_entity_poly.pdbx_strand_id
1 'polypeptide(L)' 'MNLKELLKKADEGKYAIPAFNYSDIWDLLAIIEAAEEERSPVIISSNPLV' A
#
# COMPACT_ATOMS: atom_id res chain seq x y z
N MET A 1 6.86 10.92 6.36
CA MET A 1 6.92 10.45 4.96
C MET A 1 5.53 10.59 4.38
N ASN A 2 5.37 11.35 3.29
CA ASN A 2 4.10 11.46 2.57
C ASN A 2 4.12 10.64 1.27
N LEU A 3 2.98 10.50 0.59
CA LEU A 3 2.86 9.70 -0.63
C LEU A 3 3.83 10.15 -1.74
N LYS A 4 4.03 11.47 -1.92
CA LYS A 4 4.94 12.02 -2.93
C LYS A 4 6.39 11.61 -2.66
N GLU A 5 6.82 11.69 -1.40
CA GLU A 5 8.16 11.26 -0.98
C GLU A 5 8.34 9.74 -1.15
N LEU A 6 7.32 8.96 -0.83
CA LEU A 6 7.34 7.50 -0.95
C LEU A 6 7.47 7.06 -2.42
N LEU A 7 6.67 7.64 -3.32
CA LEU A 7 6.72 7.35 -4.75
C LEU A 7 8.04 7.81 -5.39
N LYS A 8 8.58 8.96 -4.96
CA LYS A 8 9.90 9.42 -5.43
C LYS A 8 11.00 8.41 -5.08
N LYS A 9 11.03 7.90 -3.85
CA LYS A 9 11.98 6.85 -3.43
C LYS A 9 11.81 5.56 -4.23
N ALA A 10 10.57 5.17 -4.54
CA ALA A 10 10.27 4.00 -5.35
C ALA A 10 10.80 4.12 -6.79
N ASP A 11 10.59 5.28 -7.43
CA ASP A 11 11.09 5.53 -8.78
C ASP A 11 12.63 5.59 -8.83
N GLU A 12 13.27 6.25 -7.86
CA GLU A 12 14.73 6.27 -7.73
C GLU A 12 15.29 4.86 -7.47
N GLY A 13 14.63 4.08 -6.61
CA GLY A 13 14.99 2.70 -6.27
C GLY A 13 14.55 1.65 -7.29
N LYS A 14 13.87 2.04 -8.36
CA LYS A 14 13.36 1.16 -9.44
C LYS A 14 12.54 -0.02 -8.93
N TYR A 15 11.66 0.23 -7.96
CA TYR A 15 10.69 -0.74 -7.47
C TYR A 15 9.28 -0.16 -7.50
N ALA A 16 8.29 -1.05 -7.55
CA ALA A 16 6.88 -0.67 -7.48
C ALA A 16 6.38 -0.72 -6.03
N ILE A 17 5.39 0.13 -5.72
CA ILE A 17 4.65 0.08 -4.46
C ILE A 17 3.23 -0.34 -4.79
N PRO A 18 2.75 -1.49 -4.30
CA PRO A 18 1.40 -1.94 -4.60
C PRO A 18 0.36 -1.04 -3.91
N ALA A 19 -0.73 -0.77 -4.61
CA ALA A 19 -1.88 -0.05 -4.10
C ALA A 19 -3.08 -1.00 -4.04
N PHE A 20 -3.51 -1.33 -2.82
CA PHE A 20 -4.59 -2.28 -2.57
C PHE A 20 -5.86 -1.56 -2.16
N ASN A 21 -6.98 -1.96 -2.76
CA ASN A 21 -8.29 -1.56 -2.28
C ASN A 21 -8.72 -2.48 -1.14
N TYR A 22 -9.39 -1.93 -0.13
CA TYR A 22 -10.04 -2.71 0.91
C TYR A 22 -11.55 -2.44 0.92
N SER A 23 -12.35 -3.48 1.20
CA SER A 23 -13.82 -3.39 1.28
C SER A 23 -14.32 -3.49 2.73
N ASP A 24 -13.57 -4.17 3.59
CA ASP A 24 -13.84 -4.26 5.03
C ASP A 24 -12.54 -4.41 5.85
N ILE A 25 -12.69 -4.68 7.15
CA ILE A 25 -11.55 -4.81 8.07
C ILE A 25 -10.70 -6.05 7.80
N TRP A 26 -11.28 -7.13 7.26
CA TRP A 26 -10.55 -8.37 7.00
C TRP A 26 -9.60 -8.20 5.82
N ASP A 27 -10.04 -7.53 4.76
CA ASP A 27 -9.16 -7.13 3.65
C ASP A 27 -7.98 -6.30 4.18
N LEU A 28 -8.27 -5.31 5.02
CA LEU A 28 -7.25 -4.42 5.57
C LEU A 28 -6.22 -5.18 6.41
N LEU A 29 -6.67 -6.07 7.31
CA LEU A 29 -5.79 -6.87 8.16
C LEU A 29 -4.90 -7.79 7.31
N ALA A 30 -5.48 -8.48 6.32
CA ALA A 30 -4.72 -9.37 5.44
C ALA A 30 -3.64 -8.63 4.64
N ILE A 31 -3.94 -7.43 4.14
CA ILE A 31 -2.97 -6.60 3.42
C ILE A 31 -1.83 -6.15 4.35
N ILE A 32 -2.15 -5.75 5.59
CA ILE A 32 -1.15 -5.29 6.55
C ILE A 32 -0.24 -6.45 6.99
N GLU A 33 -0.82 -7.61 7.33
CA GLU A 33 -0.05 -8.80 7.73
C GLU A 33 0.95 -9.20 6.63
N ALA A 34 0.50 -9.30 5.38
CA ALA A 34 1.37 -9.61 4.25
C ALA A 34 2.45 -8.53 4.02
N ALA A 35 2.12 -7.24 4.20
CA ALA A 35 3.08 -6.15 4.06
C ALA A 35 4.16 -6.20 5.15
N GLU A 36 3.80 -6.57 6.38
CA GLU A 36 4.75 -6.75 7.48
C GLU A 36 5.69 -7.93 7.24
N GLU A 37 5.15 -9.08 6.82
CA GLU A 37 5.93 -10.29 6.48
C GLU A 37 6.95 -10.03 5.37
N GLU A 38 6.53 -9.36 4.30
CA GLU A 38 7.38 -9.02 3.15
C GLU A 38 8.28 -7.80 3.38
N ARG A 39 8.11 -7.09 4.51
CA ARG A 39 8.78 -5.82 4.81
C ARG A 39 8.63 -4.80 3.67
N SER A 40 7.46 -4.78 3.06
CA SER A 40 7.18 -4.01 1.86
C SER A 40 6.23 -2.85 2.15
N PRO A 41 6.52 -1.62 1.67
CA PRO A 41 5.56 -0.53 1.76
C PRO A 41 4.34 -0.82 0.87
N VAL A 42 3.15 -0.49 1.36
CA VAL A 42 1.90 -0.61 0.60
C VAL A 42 1.11 0.70 0.65
N ILE A 43 0.27 0.94 -0.36
CA ILE A 43 -0.72 2.01 -0.37
C ILE A 43 -2.10 1.40 -0.14
N ILE A 44 -2.82 1.87 0.87
CA ILE A 44 -4.19 1.46 1.14
C ILE A 44 -5.14 2.48 0.51
N SER A 45 -6.07 1.99 -0.30
CA SER A 45 -7.10 2.79 -0.95
C SER A 45 -8.48 2.30 -0.52
N SER A 46 -9.35 3.19 -0.12
CA SER A 46 -10.79 2.89 -0.07
C SER A 46 -11.38 3.30 -1.41
N ASN A 47 -12.10 2.40 -2.08
CA ASN A 47 -12.91 2.80 -3.22
C ASN A 47 -14.33 3.10 -2.70
N PRO A 48 -14.71 4.36 -2.46
CA PRO A 48 -16.10 4.68 -2.20
C PRO A 48 -16.88 4.36 -3.47
N LEU A 49 -17.69 3.31 -3.42
CA LEU A 49 -18.81 3.19 -4.35
C LEU A 49 -19.68 4.42 -4.09
N VAL A 50 -19.88 5.22 -5.15
CA VAL A 50 -20.64 6.48 -5.18
C VAL A 50 -21.79 6.58 -4.18
#